data_AF-A0A495ZST3-F1
#
_entry.id   AF-A0A495ZST3-F1
#
_cell.length_a   1.000
_cell.length_b   1.000
_cell.length_c   1.000
_cell.angle_alpha   90.00
_cell.angle_beta   90.00
_cell.angle_gamma   90.00
#
_symmetry.space_group_name_H-M   'P 1'
#
loop_
_entity.id
_entity.type
_entity.pdbx_description
1 polymer ?
#
loop_
_entity_poly.entity_id
_entity_poly.type
_entity_poly.pdbx_seq_one_letter_code
_entity_poly.pdbx_strand_id
1 'polypeptide(L)'
;MANSITRYFKGIWYALIGRANLPTGKLLENPEAVRGIYEDISRAKRANIQRYKQAIGQLMALVEQKRLSLKKLTDEVDDLEKKKANATQKAKTIAAELREAGTPEEEVEQHPEYIRCVSANDDFDYTLKRKNVRVAKLERDIKRAQEDIECHKAQILDLQRDLEKIKTEQSEVIEDIITAREQEEIDDMLSGISKNDDSVELARIQEEIRQKVVEGVNEQSETDGDKKPK
;
A
#
# COMPACT_ATOMS: atom_id res chain seq x y z
N MET A 1 22.40 8.23 -16.16
CA MET A 1 21.02 8.14 -15.61
C MET A 1 20.98 7.64 -14.16
N ALA A 2 22.06 7.77 -13.37
CA ALA A 2 22.16 7.22 -12.01
C ALA A 2 21.64 8.14 -10.87
N ASN A 3 21.26 9.39 -11.16
CA ASN A 3 20.94 10.40 -10.14
C ASN A 3 19.46 10.45 -9.70
N SER A 4 18.54 9.80 -10.42
CA SER A 4 17.11 9.78 -10.06
C SER A 4 16.77 8.59 -9.17
N ILE A 5 17.30 7.40 -9.48
CA ILE A 5 17.02 6.15 -8.75
C ILE A 5 17.57 6.20 -7.32
N THR A 6 18.79 6.72 -7.15
CA THR A 6 19.44 6.93 -5.84
C THR A 6 18.71 7.91 -4.93
N ARG A 7 17.92 8.85 -5.47
CA ARG A 7 17.12 9.82 -4.68
C ARG A 7 15.87 9.20 -4.07
N TYR A 8 15.16 8.36 -4.81
CA TYR A 8 13.98 7.66 -4.31
C TYR A 8 14.36 6.54 -3.33
N PHE A 9 15.44 5.79 -3.63
CA PHE A 9 16.02 4.84 -2.70
C PHE A 9 16.40 5.49 -1.37
N LYS A 10 17.10 6.64 -1.39
CA LYS A 10 17.40 7.41 -0.16
C LYS A 10 16.14 7.74 0.64
N GLY A 11 15.05 8.16 0.01
CA GLY A 11 13.80 8.48 0.70
C GLY A 11 13.16 7.26 1.41
N ILE A 12 13.11 6.12 0.72
CA ILE A 12 12.60 4.85 1.27
C ILE A 12 13.53 4.34 2.39
N TRP A 13 14.85 4.45 2.16
CA TRP A 13 15.91 4.07 3.08
C TRP A 13 15.91 4.91 4.36
N TYR A 14 15.77 6.24 4.27
CA TYR A 14 15.69 7.14 5.42
C TYR A 14 14.42 6.89 6.25
N ALA A 15 13.28 6.58 5.62
CA ALA A 15 12.06 6.20 6.33
C ALA A 15 12.19 4.88 7.12
N LEU A 16 13.11 3.99 6.69
CA LEU A 16 13.38 2.70 7.33
C LEU A 16 14.46 2.79 8.41
N ILE A 17 15.58 3.48 8.16
CA ILE A 17 16.64 3.67 9.17
C ILE A 17 16.19 4.55 10.32
N GLY A 18 15.27 5.49 10.08
CA GLY A 18 14.61 6.22 11.17
C GLY A 18 13.85 5.32 12.16
N ARG A 19 13.55 4.06 11.77
CA ARG A 19 12.91 3.04 12.63
C ARG A 19 13.84 1.91 13.07
N ALA A 20 14.94 1.65 12.37
CA ALA A 20 15.89 0.59 12.69
C ALA A 20 17.32 1.15 12.70
N ASN A 21 17.95 1.17 13.87
CA ASN A 21 19.37 1.52 14.06
C ASN A 21 20.29 0.50 13.37
N LEU A 22 20.32 0.47 12.04
CA LEU A 22 21.14 -0.43 11.24
C LEU A 22 22.39 0.30 10.71
N PRO A 23 23.59 -0.29 10.82
CA PRO A 23 24.82 0.31 10.32
C PRO A 23 24.81 0.38 8.79
N THR A 24 24.85 1.61 8.27
CA THR A 24 24.54 1.98 6.88
C THR A 24 25.65 1.69 5.87
N GLY A 25 26.89 1.45 6.32
CA GLY A 25 28.06 1.37 5.43
C GLY A 25 28.18 0.07 4.64
N LYS A 26 28.07 -1.09 5.30
CA LYS A 26 28.38 -2.40 4.70
C LYS A 26 27.18 -3.15 4.11
N LEU A 27 25.97 -2.63 4.33
CA LEU A 27 24.73 -3.28 3.92
C LEU A 27 24.38 -3.02 2.45
N LEU A 28 24.89 -1.91 1.89
CA LEU A 28 24.66 -1.52 0.50
C LEU A 28 25.67 -2.14 -0.48
N GLU A 29 26.76 -2.68 0.03
CA GLU A 29 27.80 -3.37 -0.75
C GLU A 29 27.43 -4.84 -1.03
N ASN A 30 26.42 -5.37 -0.33
CA ASN A 30 25.99 -6.76 -0.48
C ASN A 30 24.63 -6.85 -1.21
N PRO A 31 24.59 -7.40 -2.45
CA PRO A 31 23.35 -7.49 -3.23
C PRO A 31 22.27 -8.33 -2.54
N GLU A 32 22.64 -9.38 -1.80
CA GLU A 32 21.68 -10.21 -1.06
C GLU A 32 21.06 -9.48 0.14
N ALA A 33 21.84 -8.61 0.80
CA ALA A 33 21.33 -7.82 1.92
C ALA A 33 20.31 -6.77 1.43
N VAL A 34 20.61 -6.11 0.32
CA VAL A 34 19.68 -5.16 -0.33
C VAL A 34 18.42 -5.89 -0.80
N ARG A 35 18.58 -7.07 -1.43
CA ARG A 35 17.46 -7.92 -1.83
C ARG A 35 16.53 -8.24 -0.66
N GLY A 36 17.09 -8.68 0.47
CA GLY A 36 16.31 -9.01 1.67
C GLY A 36 15.45 -7.85 2.18
N ILE A 37 15.99 -6.62 2.14
CA ILE A 37 15.25 -5.42 2.55
C ILE A 37 14.06 -5.13 1.64
N TYR A 38 14.26 -5.20 0.32
CA TYR A 38 13.16 -5.03 -0.65
C TYR A 38 12.10 -6.13 -0.50
N GLU A 39 12.50 -7.37 -0.22
CA GLU A 39 11.58 -8.48 0.05
C GLU A 39 10.76 -8.24 1.31
N ASP A 40 11.37 -7.74 2.38
CA ASP A 40 10.69 -7.39 3.63
C ASP A 40 9.68 -6.25 3.44
N ILE A 41 10.07 -5.19 2.73
CA ILE A 41 9.17 -4.08 2.38
C ILE A 41 8.00 -4.59 1.55
N SER A 42 8.28 -5.39 0.53
CA SER A 42 7.27 -5.98 -0.35
C SER A 42 6.31 -6.87 0.44
N ARG A 43 6.82 -7.68 1.37
CA ARG A 43 6.02 -8.54 2.25
C ARG A 43 5.13 -7.71 3.17
N ALA A 44 5.67 -6.68 3.80
CA ALA A 44 4.92 -5.77 4.65
C ALA A 44 3.81 -5.03 3.89
N LYS A 45 4.11 -4.52 2.67
CA LYS A 45 3.10 -3.88 1.80
C LYS A 45 2.02 -4.85 1.35
N ARG A 46 2.38 -6.08 0.95
CA ARG A 46 1.38 -7.14 0.63
C ARG A 46 0.47 -7.42 1.83
N ALA A 47 1.04 -7.58 3.02
CA ALA A 47 0.26 -7.82 4.23
C ALA A 47 -0.68 -6.64 4.55
N ASN A 48 -0.22 -5.41 4.35
CA ASN A 48 -1.07 -4.22 4.51
C ASN A 48 -2.23 -4.20 3.50
N ILE A 49 -1.94 -4.44 2.21
CA ILE A 49 -2.97 -4.53 1.16
C ILE A 49 -4.02 -5.60 1.50
N GLN A 50 -3.61 -6.76 2.01
CA GLN A 50 -4.55 -7.81 2.40
C GLN A 50 -5.43 -7.41 3.58
N ARG A 51 -4.85 -6.81 4.63
CA ARG A 51 -5.63 -6.25 5.75
C ARG A 51 -6.64 -5.21 5.28
N TYR A 52 -6.23 -4.37 4.33
CA TYR A 52 -7.09 -3.34 3.75
C TYR A 52 -8.24 -3.95 2.94
N LYS A 53 -7.98 -4.96 2.11
CA LYS A 53 -9.00 -5.74 1.40
C LYS A 53 -10.01 -6.37 2.34
N GLN A 54 -9.54 -6.95 3.46
CA GLN A 54 -10.40 -7.52 4.48
C GLN A 54 -11.31 -6.47 5.12
N ALA A 55 -10.77 -5.30 5.47
CA ALA A 55 -11.54 -4.20 6.05
C ALA A 55 -12.64 -3.69 5.08
N ILE A 56 -12.32 -3.54 3.79
CA ILE A 56 -13.34 -3.21 2.76
C ILE A 56 -14.40 -4.30 2.69
N GLY A 57 -14.02 -5.58 2.73
CA GLY A 57 -14.97 -6.69 2.75
C GLY A 57 -15.93 -6.62 3.94
N GLN A 58 -15.44 -6.28 5.13
CA GLN A 58 -16.28 -6.06 6.31
C GLN A 58 -17.22 -4.86 6.13
N LEU A 59 -16.74 -3.76 5.55
CA LEU A 59 -17.56 -2.59 5.25
C LEU A 59 -18.66 -2.93 4.22
N MET A 60 -18.35 -3.71 3.19
CA MET A 60 -19.32 -4.20 2.22
C MET A 60 -20.40 -5.08 2.88
N ALA A 61 -20.02 -5.98 3.78
CA ALA A 61 -20.96 -6.80 4.53
C ALA A 61 -21.89 -5.95 5.41
N LEU A 62 -21.36 -4.90 6.05
CA LEU A 62 -22.14 -3.96 6.84
C LEU A 62 -23.13 -3.16 5.96
N VAL A 63 -22.70 -2.74 4.77
CA VAL A 63 -23.59 -2.07 3.80
C VAL A 63 -24.73 -3.00 3.38
N GLU A 64 -24.45 -4.27 3.15
CA GLU A 64 -25.47 -5.23 2.78
C GLU A 64 -26.47 -5.48 3.93
N GLN A 65 -25.97 -5.60 5.17
CA GLN A 65 -26.84 -5.67 6.35
C GLN A 65 -27.75 -4.42 6.48
N LYS A 66 -27.22 -3.23 6.21
CA LYS A 66 -28.00 -1.98 6.20
C LYS A 66 -29.04 -1.99 5.09
N ARG A 67 -28.73 -2.50 3.89
CA ARG A 67 -29.70 -2.64 2.78
C ARG A 67 -30.84 -3.58 3.12
N LEU A 68 -30.54 -4.72 3.75
CA LEU A 68 -31.58 -5.65 4.23
C LEU A 68 -32.48 -4.97 5.28
N SER A 69 -31.88 -4.21 6.20
CA SER A 69 -32.62 -3.45 7.21
C SER A 69 -33.47 -2.34 6.59
N LEU A 70 -32.94 -1.65 5.57
CA LEU A 70 -33.65 -0.65 4.80
C LEU A 70 -34.87 -1.25 4.12
N LYS A 71 -34.69 -2.36 3.38
CA LYS A 71 -35.79 -3.07 2.71
C LYS A 71 -36.90 -3.45 3.69
N LYS A 72 -36.55 -4.09 4.80
CA LYS A 72 -37.51 -4.44 5.85
C LYS A 72 -38.25 -3.22 6.38
N LEU A 73 -37.54 -2.11 6.62
CA LEU A 73 -38.14 -0.89 7.13
C LEU A 73 -39.06 -0.23 6.11
N THR A 74 -38.73 -0.28 4.82
CA THR A 74 -39.57 0.18 3.72
C THR A 74 -40.84 -0.66 3.62
N ASP A 75 -40.73 -2.00 3.67
CA ASP A 75 -41.91 -2.88 3.68
C ASP A 75 -42.84 -2.56 4.87
N GLU A 76 -42.27 -2.30 6.05
CA GLU A 76 -43.03 -1.88 7.24
C GLU A 76 -43.68 -0.50 7.09
N VAL A 77 -43.06 0.43 6.36
CA VAL A 77 -43.65 1.74 6.03
C VAL A 77 -44.83 1.56 5.10
N ASP A 78 -44.68 0.81 4.01
CA ASP A 78 -45.75 0.54 3.04
C ASP A 78 -46.98 -0.10 3.72
N ASP A 79 -46.76 -1.04 4.64
CA ASP A 79 -47.83 -1.67 5.39
C ASP A 79 -48.51 -0.71 6.38
N LEU A 80 -47.77 0.22 6.98
CA LEU A 80 -48.34 1.25 7.84
C LEU A 80 -49.14 2.28 7.04
N GLU A 81 -48.71 2.64 5.84
CA GLU A 81 -49.46 3.52 4.94
C GLU A 81 -50.80 2.90 4.55
N LYS A 82 -50.83 1.60 4.23
CA LYS A 82 -52.08 0.86 3.98
C LYS A 82 -52.99 0.85 5.21
N LYS A 83 -52.44 0.59 6.40
CA LYS A 83 -53.22 0.60 7.65
C LYS A 83 -53.79 1.98 7.96
N LYS A 84 -53.01 3.04 7.75
CA LYS A 84 -53.44 4.43 7.87
C LYS A 84 -54.59 4.75 6.90
N ALA A 85 -54.44 4.37 5.63
CA ALA A 85 -55.48 4.59 4.62
C ALA A 85 -56.78 3.86 5.00
N ASN A 86 -56.68 2.62 5.49
CA ASN A 86 -57.83 1.85 5.96
C ASN A 86 -58.50 2.48 7.20
N ALA A 87 -57.73 2.99 8.16
CA ALA A 87 -58.28 3.69 9.33
C ALA A 87 -59.00 4.98 8.92
N THR A 88 -58.42 5.74 7.99
CA THR A 88 -59.04 6.96 7.43
C THR A 88 -60.34 6.62 6.70
N GLN A 89 -60.37 5.54 5.92
CA GLN A 89 -61.58 5.11 5.22
C GLN A 89 -62.67 4.68 6.20
N LYS A 90 -62.33 3.93 7.25
CA LYS A 90 -63.28 3.55 8.31
C LYS A 90 -63.83 4.76 9.06
N ALA A 91 -62.99 5.75 9.38
CA ALA A 91 -63.46 6.98 10.01
C ALA A 91 -64.50 7.69 9.12
N LYS A 92 -64.27 7.74 7.80
CA LYS A 92 -65.21 8.32 6.84
C LYS A 92 -66.52 7.54 6.74
N THR A 93 -66.47 6.21 6.72
CA THR A 93 -67.69 5.38 6.66
C THR A 93 -68.53 5.55 7.92
N ILE A 94 -67.91 5.50 9.11
CA ILE A 94 -68.59 5.71 10.39
C ILE A 94 -69.23 7.10 10.43
N ALA A 95 -68.49 8.14 10.00
CA ALA A 95 -69.03 9.49 9.96
C ALA A 95 -70.22 9.63 8.99
N ALA A 96 -70.18 8.95 7.83
CA ALA A 96 -71.29 8.94 6.89
C ALA A 96 -72.52 8.22 7.46
N GLU A 97 -72.34 7.04 8.04
CA GLU A 97 -73.42 6.25 8.67
C GLU A 97 -74.11 7.02 9.80
N LEU A 98 -73.34 7.71 10.66
CA LEU A 98 -73.91 8.52 11.74
C LEU A 98 -74.66 9.75 11.22
N ARG A 99 -74.16 10.39 10.15
CA ARG A 99 -74.87 11.51 9.51
C ARG A 99 -76.18 11.07 8.85
N GLU A 100 -76.18 9.91 8.19
CA GLU A 100 -77.40 9.32 7.62
C GLU A 100 -78.41 8.95 8.70
N ALA A 101 -77.95 8.54 9.89
CA ALA A 101 -78.79 8.29 11.06
C ALA A 101 -79.36 9.58 11.71
N GLY A 102 -79.01 10.76 11.20
CA GLY A 102 -79.50 12.06 11.68
C GLY A 102 -78.73 12.62 12.87
N THR A 103 -77.56 12.07 13.21
CA THR A 103 -76.70 12.58 14.28
C THR A 103 -76.05 13.89 13.83
N PRO A 104 -76.13 14.97 14.63
CA PRO A 104 -75.47 16.25 14.32
C PRO A 104 -73.96 16.09 14.30
N GLU A 105 -73.28 16.91 13.48
CA GLU A 105 -71.84 16.74 13.18
C GLU A 105 -70.95 16.80 14.44
N GLU A 106 -71.32 17.62 15.44
CA GLU A 106 -70.63 17.72 16.73
C GLU A 106 -70.69 16.43 17.56
N GLU A 107 -71.76 15.64 17.43
CA GLU A 107 -71.91 14.35 18.12
C GLU A 107 -71.19 13.22 17.37
N VAL A 108 -71.00 13.33 16.05
CA VAL A 108 -70.21 12.39 15.25
C VAL A 108 -68.74 12.43 15.66
N GLU A 109 -68.20 13.62 15.89
CA GLU A 109 -66.81 13.80 16.32
C GLU A 109 -66.56 13.28 17.74
N GLN A 110 -67.61 13.21 18.57
CA GLN A 110 -67.56 12.65 19.91
C GLN A 110 -67.86 11.15 19.94
N HIS A 111 -68.25 10.54 18.81
CA HIS A 111 -68.61 9.14 18.76
C HIS A 111 -67.38 8.24 19.05
N PRO A 112 -67.46 7.28 19.98
CA PRO A 112 -66.31 6.49 20.40
C PRO A 112 -65.58 5.76 19.26
N GLU A 113 -66.33 5.25 18.27
CA GLU A 113 -65.74 4.55 17.13
C GLU A 113 -65.05 5.49 16.14
N TYR A 114 -65.57 6.71 15.98
CA TYR A 114 -64.95 7.73 15.15
C TYR A 114 -63.63 8.18 15.77
N ILE A 115 -63.65 8.54 17.07
CA ILE A 115 -62.45 8.90 17.84
C ILE A 115 -61.40 7.79 17.74
N ARG A 116 -61.79 6.52 17.89
CA ARG A 116 -60.86 5.39 17.80
C ARG A 116 -60.15 5.31 16.44
N CYS A 117 -60.86 5.57 15.35
CA CYS A 117 -60.26 5.56 14.00
C CYS A 117 -59.33 6.75 13.78
N VAL A 118 -59.70 7.94 14.29
CA VAL A 118 -58.87 9.14 14.23
C VAL A 118 -57.60 8.98 15.06
N SER A 119 -57.70 8.53 16.32
CA SER A 119 -56.53 8.28 17.17
C SER A 119 -55.60 7.23 16.58
N ALA A 120 -56.14 6.15 16.00
CA ALA A 120 -55.33 5.15 15.32
C ALA A 120 -54.60 5.74 14.09
N ASN A 121 -55.25 6.64 13.35
CA ASN A 121 -54.62 7.34 12.23
C ASN A 121 -53.44 8.21 12.71
N ASP A 122 -53.61 8.95 13.80
CA ASP A 122 -52.55 9.80 14.39
C ASP A 122 -51.36 8.96 14.89
N ASP A 123 -51.63 7.82 15.52
CA ASP A 123 -50.61 6.86 15.96
C ASP A 123 -49.80 6.30 14.77
N PHE A 124 -50.50 5.96 13.68
CA PHE A 124 -49.84 5.54 12.44
C PHE A 124 -49.00 6.66 11.85
N ASP A 125 -49.49 7.90 11.84
CA ASP A 125 -48.75 9.05 11.34
C ASP A 125 -47.47 9.34 12.11
N TYR A 126 -47.54 9.31 13.44
CA TYR A 126 -46.36 9.46 14.27
C TYR A 126 -45.34 8.34 14.01
N THR A 127 -45.81 7.10 13.88
CA THR A 127 -44.96 5.94 13.62
C THR A 127 -44.32 6.02 12.23
N LEU A 128 -45.08 6.40 11.21
CA LEU A 128 -44.62 6.60 9.83
C LEU A 128 -43.55 7.68 9.77
N LYS A 129 -43.78 8.84 10.39
CA LYS A 129 -42.79 9.93 10.44
C LYS A 129 -41.47 9.46 11.03
N ARG A 130 -41.52 8.72 12.14
CA ARG A 130 -40.31 8.18 12.80
C ARG A 130 -39.58 7.15 11.93
N LYS A 131 -40.32 6.26 11.23
CA LYS A 131 -39.73 5.27 10.34
C LYS A 131 -39.14 5.91 9.09
N ASN A 132 -39.82 6.87 8.46
CA ASN A 132 -39.33 7.60 7.30
C ASN A 132 -38.03 8.36 7.58
N VAL A 133 -37.89 8.96 8.78
CA VAL A 133 -36.61 9.54 9.21
C VAL A 133 -35.50 8.48 9.27
N ARG A 134 -35.81 7.27 9.75
CA ARG A 134 -34.85 6.17 9.83
C ARG A 134 -34.51 5.58 8.46
N VAL A 135 -35.47 5.48 7.54
CA VAL A 135 -35.27 5.13 6.13
C VAL A 135 -34.28 6.12 5.49
N ALA A 136 -34.59 7.42 5.54
CA ALA A 136 -33.73 8.46 4.97
C ALA A 136 -32.33 8.53 5.60
N LYS A 137 -32.20 8.13 6.89
CA LYS A 137 -30.88 7.98 7.53
C LYS A 137 -30.12 6.78 6.95
N LEU A 138 -30.76 5.62 6.85
CA LEU A 138 -30.13 4.41 6.32
C LEU A 138 -29.71 4.59 4.86
N GLU A 139 -30.54 5.21 4.02
CA GLU A 139 -30.21 5.51 2.63
C GLU A 139 -28.95 6.38 2.52
N ARG A 140 -28.87 7.46 3.32
CA ARG A 140 -27.68 8.33 3.36
C ARG A 140 -26.43 7.59 3.85
N ASP A 141 -26.56 6.78 4.89
CA ASP A 141 -25.45 5.99 5.43
C ASP A 141 -24.95 4.97 4.39
N ILE A 142 -25.86 4.28 3.69
CA ILE A 142 -25.54 3.32 2.64
C ILE A 142 -24.80 4.02 1.49
N LYS A 143 -25.30 5.19 1.05
CA LYS A 143 -24.68 5.96 -0.02
C LYS A 143 -23.25 6.39 0.32
N ARG A 144 -23.03 6.97 1.51
CA ARG A 144 -21.69 7.37 1.97
C ARG A 144 -20.74 6.18 2.03
N ALA A 145 -21.18 5.07 2.62
CA ALA A 145 -20.35 3.88 2.71
C ALA A 145 -20.00 3.30 1.33
N GLN A 146 -20.88 3.41 0.34
CA GLN A 146 -20.56 3.02 -1.04
C GLN A 146 -19.50 3.93 -1.67
N GLU A 147 -19.61 5.24 -1.49
CA GLU A 147 -18.60 6.21 -1.95
C GLU A 147 -17.23 5.92 -1.31
N ASP A 148 -17.21 5.65 0.00
CA ASP A 148 -16.00 5.28 0.74
C ASP A 148 -15.40 3.96 0.22
N ILE A 149 -16.23 2.94 -0.04
CA ILE A 149 -15.80 1.65 -0.60
C ILE A 149 -15.13 1.86 -1.96
N GLU A 150 -15.71 2.66 -2.86
CA GLU A 150 -15.12 2.92 -4.17
C GLU A 150 -13.80 3.69 -4.08
N CYS A 151 -13.71 4.67 -3.18
CA CYS A 151 -12.46 5.37 -2.90
C CYS A 151 -11.37 4.41 -2.42
N HIS A 152 -11.69 3.53 -1.47
CA HIS A 152 -10.73 2.56 -0.94
C HIS A 152 -10.33 1.48 -1.96
N LYS A 153 -11.23 1.10 -2.87
CA LYS A 153 -10.89 0.21 -3.99
C LYS A 153 -9.85 0.86 -4.91
N ALA A 154 -10.01 2.13 -5.25
CA ALA A 154 -9.02 2.87 -6.04
C ALA A 154 -7.66 2.92 -5.32
N GLN A 155 -7.66 3.20 -4.02
CA GLN A 155 -6.44 3.22 -3.21
C GLN A 155 -5.72 1.85 -3.19
N ILE A 156 -6.45 0.73 -3.21
CA ILE A 156 -5.84 -0.60 -3.33
C ILE A 156 -5.10 -0.75 -4.65
N LEU A 157 -5.68 -0.29 -5.76
CA LEU A 157 -5.04 -0.38 -7.07
C LEU A 157 -3.74 0.42 -7.10
N ASP A 158 -3.71 1.59 -6.47
CA ASP A 158 -2.49 2.39 -6.36
C ASP A 158 -1.44 1.71 -5.48
N LEU A 159 -1.84 1.15 -4.34
CA LEU A 159 -0.94 0.36 -3.49
C LEU A 159 -0.37 -0.88 -4.22
N GLN A 160 -1.16 -1.51 -5.08
CA GLN A 160 -0.70 -2.62 -5.91
C GLN A 160 0.31 -2.16 -6.97
N ARG A 161 0.08 -1.02 -7.62
CA ARG A 161 1.04 -0.42 -8.57
C ARG A 161 2.35 -0.07 -7.88
N ASP A 162 2.29 0.53 -6.69
CA ASP A 162 3.49 0.85 -5.92
C ASP A 162 4.25 -0.39 -5.48
N LEU A 163 3.55 -1.49 -5.19
CA LEU A 163 4.21 -2.77 -4.90
C LEU A 163 4.94 -3.33 -6.13
N GLU A 164 4.37 -3.21 -7.33
CA GLU A 164 5.06 -3.63 -8.55
C GLU A 164 6.28 -2.74 -8.86
N LYS A 165 6.16 -1.42 -8.67
CA LYS A 165 7.32 -0.50 -8.80
C LYS A 165 8.47 -0.90 -7.90
N ILE A 166 8.19 -1.22 -6.64
CA ILE A 166 9.21 -1.65 -5.67
C ILE A 166 9.93 -2.93 -6.12
N LYS A 167 9.22 -3.86 -6.78
CA LYS A 167 9.86 -5.06 -7.34
C LYS A 167 10.74 -4.74 -8.54
N THR A 168 10.30 -3.83 -9.43
CA THR A 168 11.12 -3.40 -10.56
C THR A 168 12.37 -2.69 -10.07
N GLU A 169 12.23 -1.75 -9.14
CA GLU A 169 13.34 -1.04 -8.50
C GLU A 169 14.30 -2.00 -7.78
N GLN A 170 13.78 -3.05 -7.14
CA GLN A 170 14.62 -4.09 -6.52
C GLN A 170 15.56 -4.73 -7.55
N SER A 171 15.03 -5.16 -8.69
CA SER A 171 15.84 -5.79 -9.74
C SER A 171 16.91 -4.84 -10.28
N GLU A 172 16.52 -3.60 -10.61
CA GLU A 172 17.43 -2.57 -11.14
C GLU A 172 18.57 -2.26 -10.15
N VAL A 173 18.24 -2.06 -8.87
CA VAL A 173 19.25 -1.74 -7.84
C VAL A 173 20.19 -2.92 -7.58
N ILE A 174 19.67 -4.16 -7.59
CA ILE A 174 20.52 -5.35 -7.42
C ILE A 174 21.47 -5.51 -8.61
N GLU A 175 21.00 -5.30 -9.84
CA GLU A 175 21.82 -5.33 -11.05
C GLU A 175 22.93 -4.27 -10.99
N ASP A 176 22.59 -3.02 -10.65
CA ASP A 176 23.55 -1.93 -10.49
C ASP A 176 24.65 -2.26 -9.45
N ILE A 177 24.27 -2.88 -8.31
CA ILE A 177 25.22 -3.28 -7.26
C ILE A 177 26.14 -4.41 -7.74
N ILE A 178 25.59 -5.41 -8.44
CA ILE A 178 26.38 -6.52 -8.99
C ILE A 178 27.39 -5.99 -10.01
N THR A 179 26.94 -5.16 -10.95
CA THR A 179 27.83 -4.55 -11.97
C THR A 179 28.89 -3.67 -11.34
N ALA A 180 28.56 -2.85 -10.33
CA ALA A 180 29.54 -2.03 -9.63
C ALA A 180 30.62 -2.89 -8.96
N ARG A 181 30.22 -4.02 -8.36
CA ARG A 181 31.14 -4.97 -7.75
C ARG A 181 32.02 -5.68 -8.77
N GLU A 182 31.47 -6.14 -9.88
CA GLU A 182 32.26 -6.75 -10.97
C GLU A 182 33.30 -5.76 -11.53
N GLN A 183 32.93 -4.47 -11.65
CA GLN A 183 33.86 -3.44 -12.07
C GLN A 183 34.97 -3.20 -11.04
N GLU A 184 34.65 -3.17 -9.74
CA GLU A 184 35.65 -3.05 -8.67
C GLU A 184 36.62 -4.24 -8.68
N GLU A 185 36.11 -5.47 -8.83
CA GLU A 185 36.93 -6.68 -8.93
C GLU A 185 37.86 -6.64 -10.17
N ILE A 186 37.38 -6.11 -11.31
CA ILE A 186 38.21 -5.89 -12.51
C ILE A 186 39.30 -4.84 -12.26
N ASP A 187 38.96 -3.71 -11.65
CA ASP A 187 39.90 -2.63 -11.35
C ASP A 187 40.97 -3.09 -10.34
N ASP A 188 40.59 -3.89 -9.35
CA ASP A 188 41.50 -4.55 -8.41
C ASP A 188 42.44 -5.53 -9.11
N MET A 189 41.95 -6.35 -10.04
CA MET A 189 42.79 -7.23 -10.86
C MET A 189 43.77 -6.42 -11.72
N LEU A 190 43.32 -5.34 -12.37
CA LEU A 190 44.17 -4.46 -13.19
C LEU A 190 45.23 -3.74 -12.33
N SER A 191 44.88 -3.25 -11.15
CA SER A 191 45.81 -2.61 -10.23
C SER A 191 46.79 -3.61 -9.60
N GLY A 192 46.37 -4.86 -9.38
CA GLY A 192 47.22 -5.97 -8.95
C GLY A 192 48.24 -6.35 -10.01
N ILE A 193 47.84 -6.42 -11.28
CA ILE A 193 48.76 -6.60 -12.42
C ILE A 193 49.76 -5.43 -12.49
N SER A 194 49.28 -4.18 -12.32
CA SER A 194 50.16 -3.00 -12.32
C SER A 194 51.08 -2.90 -11.10
N LYS A 195 50.74 -3.50 -9.95
CA LYS A 195 51.61 -3.52 -8.76
C LYS A 195 52.67 -4.63 -8.83
N ASN A 196 52.38 -5.71 -9.54
CA ASN A 196 53.38 -6.68 -10.00
C ASN A 196 54.09 -6.12 -11.24
N ASP A 197 54.57 -4.88 -11.16
CA ASP A 197 55.28 -4.25 -12.28
C ASP A 197 56.60 -4.99 -12.51
N ASP A 198 56.61 -5.80 -13.57
CA ASP A 198 57.76 -6.47 -14.15
C ASP A 198 58.95 -5.51 -14.35
N SER A 199 58.74 -4.18 -14.39
CA SER A 199 59.81 -3.18 -14.49
C SER A 199 60.78 -3.21 -13.30
N VAL A 200 60.33 -3.53 -12.09
CA VAL A 200 61.19 -3.63 -10.89
C VAL A 200 61.99 -4.92 -10.93
N GLU A 201 61.39 -6.03 -11.35
CA GLU A 201 62.11 -7.30 -11.53
C GLU A 201 63.08 -7.23 -12.72
N LEU A 202 62.70 -6.61 -13.83
CA LEU A 202 63.57 -6.38 -14.98
C LEU A 202 64.72 -5.42 -14.65
N ALA A 203 64.49 -4.37 -13.87
CA ALA A 203 65.56 -3.50 -13.38
C ALA A 203 66.51 -4.25 -12.45
N ARG A 204 65.99 -5.12 -11.58
CA ARG A 204 66.78 -5.96 -10.68
C ARG A 204 67.60 -6.99 -11.46
N ILE A 205 67.03 -7.62 -12.48
CA ILE A 205 67.72 -8.55 -13.38
C ILE A 205 68.79 -7.81 -14.19
N GLN A 206 68.50 -6.60 -14.71
CA GLN A 206 69.48 -5.80 -15.43
C GLN A 206 70.66 -5.38 -14.55
N GLU A 207 70.42 -5.05 -13.28
CA GLU A 207 71.47 -4.70 -12.32
C GLU A 207 72.33 -5.93 -11.97
N GLU A 208 71.72 -7.10 -11.81
CA GLU A 208 72.43 -8.36 -11.56
C GLU A 208 73.29 -8.77 -12.78
N ILE A 209 72.78 -8.57 -14.00
CA ILE A 209 73.55 -8.80 -15.24
C ILE A 209 74.72 -7.81 -15.32
N ARG A 210 74.52 -6.53 -14.99
CA ARG A 210 75.60 -5.53 -14.97
C ARG A 210 76.69 -5.87 -13.96
N GLN A 211 76.32 -6.29 -12.75
CA GLN A 211 77.29 -6.72 -11.73
C GLN A 211 78.12 -7.91 -12.21
N LYS A 212 77.47 -8.94 -12.79
CA LYS A 212 78.20 -10.10 -13.35
C LYS A 212 79.09 -9.76 -14.54
N VAL A 213 78.69 -8.81 -15.38
CA VAL A 213 79.54 -8.31 -16.47
C VAL A 213 80.74 -7.53 -15.91
N VAL A 214 80.55 -6.72 -14.87
CA VAL A 214 81.64 -5.99 -14.20
C VAL A 214 82.60 -6.95 -13.49
N GLU A 215 82.10 -7.99 -12.82
CA GLU A 215 82.91 -9.05 -12.20
C GLU A 215 83.70 -9.85 -13.24
N GLY A 216 83.07 -10.21 -14.37
CA GLY A 216 83.76 -10.89 -15.48
C GLY A 216 84.79 -10.01 -16.21
N VAL A 217 84.61 -8.69 -16.23
CA VAL A 217 85.60 -7.73 -16.76
C VAL A 217 86.78 -7.57 -15.79
N ASN A 218 86.53 -7.61 -14.48
CA ASN A 218 87.61 -7.56 -13.48
C ASN A 218 88.46 -8.83 -13.48
N GLU A 219 87.87 -10.02 -13.63
CA GLU A 219 88.62 -11.29 -13.76
C GLU A 219 89.47 -11.35 -15.05
N GLN A 220 89.04 -10.71 -16.14
CA GLN A 220 89.85 -10.59 -17.36
C GLN A 220 90.97 -9.56 -17.24
N SER A 221 90.82 -8.54 -16.38
CA SER A 221 91.87 -7.54 -16.13
C SER A 221 92.97 -7.99 -15.16
N GLU A 222 92.73 -9.03 -14.35
CA GLU A 222 93.76 -9.64 -13.48
C GLU A 222 94.64 -10.67 -14.20
N THR A 223 94.28 -11.13 -15.40
CA THR A 223 95.06 -12.13 -16.14
C THR A 223 96.00 -11.55 -17.22
N ASP A 224 95.95 -10.25 -17.51
CA ASP A 224 96.78 -9.62 -18.57
C ASP A 224 97.87 -8.67 -18.02
N GLY A 225 98.28 -8.88 -16.76
CA GLY A 225 99.11 -7.97 -15.97
C GLY A 225 100.42 -8.52 -15.40
N ASP A 226 101.10 -9.50 -16.01
CA ASP A 226 102.51 -9.78 -15.67
C ASP A 226 103.38 -10.24 -16.87
N LYS A 227 104.02 -9.24 -17.50
CA LYS A 227 105.40 -9.21 -18.06
C LYS A 227 105.88 -10.23 -19.14
N LYS A 228 106.03 -9.66 -20.36
CA LYS A 228 107.14 -9.79 -21.36
C LYS A 228 108.56 -9.85 -20.74
N PRO A 229 109.67 -9.98 -21.53
CA PRO A 229 110.00 -10.80 -22.71
C PRO A 229 111.37 -11.54 -22.54
N LYS A 230 111.72 -12.48 -23.42
CA LYS A 230 113.11 -12.81 -23.79
C LYS A 230 113.17 -13.22 -25.25
#